data_AF-A0A6M0G4L2-F1
#
_entry.id   AF-A0A6M0G4L2-F1
#
_cell.length_a   1.000
_cell.length_b   1.000
_cell.length_c   1.000
_cell.angle_alpha   90.00
_cell.angle_beta   90.00
_cell.angle_gamma   90.00
#
_symmetry.space_group_name_H-M   'P 1'
#
loop_
_entity.id
_entity.type
_entity.pdbx_description
1 polymer ?
#
loop_
_entity_poly.entity_id
_entity_poly.type
_entity_poly.pdbx_seq_one_letter_code
_entity_poly.pdbx_strand_id
1 'polypeptide(L)'
;MVQSPTVIGEKLRSFPDHTQLPESDGTFVKNFHEHPQSLILTDSIEPVLQELHPDNHYAIGQDCGIYWRETDPPEKGAEAPDWFYVPGVPPRLDGKFRRSYVLWREYVTPLIALEFASGNGTQERDKTPLQLVKGKVQKPGKFWVYEQIIHIPYYGIFIVDTGELEIYHWEDGTYQQLTTNERGHYRINRMNVELGVWRGTYLGQPEQAWLRWWDLQGNLLLTGKERALVAEAQTEQERQRAEQQQQRAKQERQKRQQLAAQLKSLTPEQLKKLGIDPELLE
;
A
#
# COMPACT_ATOMS: atom_id res chain seq x y z
N MET A 1 -35.24 51.55 -37.57
CA MET A 1 -35.41 50.13 -37.19
C MET A 1 -34.12 49.70 -36.52
N VAL A 2 -34.13 49.62 -35.20
CA VAL A 2 -32.98 49.23 -34.38
C VAL A 2 -32.95 47.71 -34.36
N GLN A 3 -31.86 47.09 -34.84
CA GLN A 3 -31.64 45.66 -34.69
C GLN A 3 -31.26 45.37 -33.24
N SER A 4 -32.08 44.57 -32.57
CA SER A 4 -31.78 44.00 -31.26
C SER A 4 -30.57 43.06 -31.34
N PRO A 5 -29.62 43.10 -30.40
CA PRO A 5 -28.61 42.05 -30.29
C PRO A 5 -29.24 40.81 -29.65
N THR A 6 -29.21 39.69 -30.36
CA THR A 6 -29.53 38.37 -29.84
C THR A 6 -28.58 38.05 -28.69
N VAL A 7 -29.08 38.05 -27.45
CA VAL A 7 -28.37 37.53 -26.29
C VAL A 7 -28.35 36.00 -26.42
N ILE A 8 -27.26 35.44 -26.92
CA ILE A 8 -27.00 34.00 -26.81
C ILE A 8 -26.49 33.77 -25.37
N GLY A 9 -27.44 33.57 -24.46
CA GLY A 9 -27.17 33.00 -23.15
C GLY A 9 -27.01 31.50 -23.26
N GLU A 10 -25.95 31.02 -23.92
CA GLU A 10 -25.47 29.66 -23.65
C GLU A 10 -24.92 29.65 -22.24
N LYS A 11 -25.76 29.24 -21.29
CA LYS A 11 -25.35 28.91 -19.93
C LYS A 11 -24.33 27.79 -20.07
N LEU A 12 -23.04 28.12 -20.04
CA LEU A 12 -21.94 27.15 -19.96
C LEU A 12 -22.31 26.16 -18.86
N ARG A 13 -22.67 24.93 -19.25
CA ARG A 13 -22.96 23.88 -18.26
C ARG A 13 -21.67 23.63 -17.50
N SER A 14 -21.72 23.77 -16.18
CA SER A 14 -20.59 23.40 -15.34
C SER A 14 -20.39 21.89 -15.45
N PHE A 15 -19.17 21.45 -15.75
CA PHE A 15 -18.81 20.03 -15.72
C PHE A 15 -19.18 19.41 -14.36
N PRO A 16 -19.59 18.14 -14.31
CA PRO A 16 -19.94 17.52 -13.04
C PRO A 16 -18.72 17.42 -12.11
N ASP A 17 -18.99 17.41 -10.80
CA ASP A 17 -18.02 17.11 -9.75
C ASP A 17 -18.27 15.76 -9.09
N HIS A 18 -17.40 15.35 -8.16
CA HIS A 18 -17.48 14.05 -7.49
C HIS A 18 -18.80 13.82 -6.72
N THR A 19 -19.53 14.87 -6.35
CA THR A 19 -20.82 14.76 -5.66
C THR A 19 -22.00 14.53 -6.61
N GLN A 20 -21.81 14.80 -7.90
CA GLN A 20 -22.83 14.68 -8.93
C GLN A 20 -22.69 13.39 -9.75
N LEU A 21 -21.55 12.71 -9.61
CA LEU A 21 -21.25 11.48 -10.34
C LEU A 21 -21.56 10.22 -9.52
N PRO A 22 -21.96 9.12 -10.18
CA PRO A 22 -22.12 7.80 -9.56
C PRO A 22 -20.84 7.27 -8.94
N GLU A 23 -20.98 6.54 -7.84
CA GLU A 23 -19.87 5.87 -7.13
C GLU A 23 -19.73 4.39 -7.46
N SER A 24 -20.67 3.81 -8.23
CA SER A 24 -20.62 2.43 -8.73
C SER A 24 -21.17 2.33 -10.15
N ASP A 25 -20.79 1.28 -10.87
CA ASP A 25 -21.22 1.03 -12.26
C ASP A 25 -22.48 0.16 -12.39
N GLY A 26 -23.07 -0.25 -11.25
CA GLY A 26 -24.29 -1.05 -11.19
C GLY A 26 -24.12 -2.54 -11.54
N THR A 27 -22.90 -3.05 -11.69
CA THR A 27 -22.66 -4.47 -12.01
C THR A 27 -22.25 -5.28 -10.77
N PHE A 28 -22.78 -6.50 -10.64
CA PHE A 28 -22.39 -7.44 -9.59
C PHE A 28 -21.19 -8.26 -10.06
N VAL A 29 -20.00 -7.67 -10.07
CA VAL A 29 -18.77 -8.42 -10.37
C VAL A 29 -17.69 -7.97 -9.41
N LYS A 30 -17.86 -8.35 -8.14
CA LYS A 30 -16.74 -8.38 -7.20
C LYS A 30 -16.50 -9.81 -6.77
N ASN A 31 -15.29 -10.31 -6.96
CA ASN A 31 -14.94 -11.64 -6.48
C ASN A 31 -14.45 -11.56 -5.01
N PHE A 32 -14.53 -12.67 -4.27
CA PHE A 32 -14.15 -12.69 -2.85
C PHE A 32 -12.63 -12.55 -2.61
N HIS A 33 -11.82 -12.48 -3.68
CA HIS A 33 -10.37 -12.29 -3.62
C HIS A 33 -9.97 -10.80 -3.68
N GLU A 34 -10.67 -10.00 -4.48
CA GLU A 34 -10.38 -8.57 -4.68
C GLU A 34 -10.32 -7.79 -3.35
N HIS A 35 -11.32 -7.96 -2.48
CA HIS A 35 -11.38 -7.20 -1.24
C HIS A 35 -10.19 -7.48 -0.30
N PRO A 36 -9.86 -8.74 0.06
CA PRO A 36 -8.63 -9.03 0.80
C PRO A 36 -7.34 -8.60 0.10
N GLN A 37 -7.27 -8.71 -1.23
CA GLN A 37 -6.10 -8.27 -2.00
C GLN A 37 -5.89 -6.75 -1.92
N SER A 38 -6.97 -5.97 -1.95
CA SER A 38 -6.91 -4.52 -1.77
C SER A 38 -6.56 -4.12 -0.33
N LEU A 39 -7.06 -4.86 0.67
CA LEU A 39 -6.73 -4.63 2.07
C LEU A 39 -5.24 -4.83 2.35
N ILE A 40 -4.66 -5.94 1.90
CA ILE A 40 -3.25 -6.25 2.18
C ILE A 40 -2.29 -5.25 1.51
N LEU A 41 -2.62 -4.77 0.30
CA LEU A 41 -1.85 -3.72 -0.39
C LEU A 41 -1.97 -2.38 0.32
N THR A 42 -3.18 -2.00 0.73
CA THR A 42 -3.45 -0.69 1.34
C THR A 42 -2.85 -0.58 2.74
N ASP A 43 -2.97 -1.62 3.55
CA ASP A 43 -2.46 -1.62 4.92
C ASP A 43 -0.93 -1.70 4.98
N SER A 44 -0.30 -2.47 4.07
CA SER A 44 1.16 -2.63 4.07
C SER A 44 1.93 -1.44 3.50
N ILE A 45 1.33 -0.63 2.61
CA ILE A 45 2.00 0.55 2.04
C ILE A 45 1.94 1.80 2.93
N GLU A 46 1.08 1.79 3.95
CA GLU A 46 0.81 2.96 4.81
C GLU A 46 2.07 3.65 5.38
N PRO A 47 3.09 2.94 5.91
CA PRO A 47 4.31 3.59 6.41
C PRO A 47 5.07 4.36 5.32
N VAL A 48 5.11 3.83 4.10
CA VAL A 48 5.75 4.50 2.95
C VAL A 48 4.95 5.73 2.54
N LEU A 49 3.62 5.65 2.55
CA LEU A 49 2.79 6.80 2.21
C LEU A 49 2.87 7.91 3.26
N GLN A 50 3.04 7.58 4.54
CA GLN A 50 3.28 8.56 5.60
C GLN A 50 4.61 9.29 5.42
N GLU A 51 5.66 8.60 4.96
CA GLU A 51 6.93 9.23 4.62
C GLU A 51 6.81 10.14 3.39
N LEU A 52 6.12 9.69 2.35
CA LEU A 52 5.93 10.45 1.12
C LEU A 52 4.97 11.64 1.29
N HIS A 53 3.95 11.50 2.15
CA HIS A 53 2.86 12.46 2.35
C HIS A 53 2.57 12.65 3.86
N PRO A 54 3.47 13.32 4.61
CA PRO A 54 3.25 13.58 6.04
C PRO A 54 2.03 14.47 6.32
N ASP A 55 1.51 15.16 5.29
CA ASP A 55 0.28 15.95 5.32
C ASP A 55 -0.99 15.12 4.97
N ASN A 56 -0.83 13.82 4.69
CA ASN A 56 -1.87 12.91 4.20
C ASN A 56 -2.49 13.33 2.85
N HIS A 57 -1.78 14.12 2.04
CA HIS A 57 -2.24 14.50 0.71
C HIS A 57 -2.00 13.39 -0.31
N TYR A 58 -2.80 12.34 -0.18
CA TYR A 58 -2.97 11.34 -1.22
C TYR A 58 -4.38 10.75 -1.19
N ALA A 59 -4.72 10.03 -2.25
CA ALA A 59 -5.92 9.20 -2.29
C ALA A 59 -5.57 7.78 -2.75
N ILE A 60 -6.22 6.79 -2.13
CA ILE A 60 -6.27 5.41 -2.62
C ILE A 60 -7.73 5.13 -2.96
N GLY A 61 -7.97 4.59 -4.15
CA GLY A 61 -9.28 4.09 -4.53
C GLY A 61 -9.27 2.57 -4.65
N GLN A 62 -10.39 1.97 -4.28
CA GLN A 62 -10.67 0.54 -4.45
C GLN A 62 -12.06 0.44 -5.06
N ASP A 63 -12.16 -0.12 -6.27
CA ASP A 63 -13.40 -0.15 -7.06
C ASP A 63 -14.08 1.22 -7.20
N CYS A 64 -13.27 2.29 -7.22
CA CYS A 64 -13.73 3.67 -7.28
C CYS A 64 -13.59 4.20 -8.70
N GLY A 65 -14.65 4.82 -9.23
CA GLY A 65 -14.62 5.39 -10.58
C GLY A 65 -13.61 6.55 -10.73
N ILE A 66 -12.76 6.43 -11.73
CA ILE A 66 -11.90 7.49 -12.28
C ILE A 66 -12.60 8.03 -13.52
N TYR A 67 -13.25 9.18 -13.36
CA TYR A 67 -13.95 9.84 -14.45
C TYR A 67 -12.96 10.63 -15.30
N TRP A 68 -12.81 10.21 -16.56
CA TRP A 68 -11.82 10.75 -17.49
C TRP A 68 -12.46 11.48 -18.68
N ARG A 69 -13.77 11.32 -18.91
CA ARG A 69 -14.56 12.12 -19.85
C ARG A 69 -16.01 12.27 -19.41
N GLU A 70 -16.69 13.28 -19.94
CA GLU A 70 -18.13 13.46 -19.75
C GLU A 70 -18.92 12.63 -20.79
N THR A 71 -19.91 11.86 -20.33
CA THR A 71 -20.81 11.04 -21.17
C THR A 71 -22.21 10.96 -20.58
N ASP A 72 -23.16 10.46 -21.38
CA ASP A 72 -24.50 10.08 -20.93
C ASP A 72 -24.77 8.60 -21.29
N PRO A 73 -24.95 7.70 -20.29
CA PRO A 73 -24.83 7.95 -18.85
C PRO A 73 -23.35 8.16 -18.41
N PRO A 74 -23.09 8.80 -17.25
CA PRO A 74 -21.73 9.19 -16.82
C PRO A 74 -20.73 8.04 -16.66
N GLU A 75 -21.18 6.85 -16.27
CA GLU A 75 -20.37 5.66 -16.00
C GLU A 75 -19.69 5.10 -17.27
N LYS A 76 -20.10 5.56 -18.46
CA LYS A 76 -19.38 5.27 -19.73
C LYS A 76 -18.10 6.10 -19.89
N GLY A 77 -17.93 7.14 -19.08
CA GLY A 77 -16.77 8.01 -19.03
C GLY A 77 -15.86 7.75 -17.84
N ALA A 78 -16.07 6.63 -17.14
CA ALA A 78 -15.27 6.20 -16.00
C ALA A 78 -14.67 4.82 -16.21
N GLU A 79 -13.47 4.63 -15.67
CA GLU A 79 -12.87 3.32 -15.39
C GLU A 79 -12.75 3.16 -13.87
N ALA A 80 -12.96 1.96 -13.34
CA ALA A 80 -12.86 1.70 -11.91
C ALA A 80 -11.81 0.59 -11.68
N PRO A 81 -10.53 0.95 -11.45
CA PRO A 81 -9.52 -0.05 -11.10
C PRO A 81 -9.83 -0.71 -9.76
N ASP A 82 -9.46 -1.98 -9.62
CA ASP A 82 -9.58 -2.71 -8.35
C ASP A 82 -8.76 -2.05 -7.23
N TRP A 83 -7.61 -1.47 -7.58
CA TRP A 83 -6.81 -0.63 -6.69
C TRP A 83 -6.05 0.45 -7.45
N PHE A 84 -6.06 1.69 -6.97
CA PHE A 84 -5.20 2.75 -7.52
C PHE A 84 -4.76 3.75 -6.46
N TYR A 85 -3.67 4.47 -6.77
CA TYR A 85 -3.08 5.45 -5.88
C TYR A 85 -2.79 6.78 -6.61
N VAL A 86 -3.17 7.88 -5.98
CA VAL A 86 -2.99 9.25 -6.47
C VAL A 86 -2.20 10.07 -5.42
N PRO A 87 -0.96 10.49 -5.72
CA PRO A 87 -0.17 11.33 -4.82
C PRO A 87 -0.58 12.81 -4.91
N GLY A 88 -0.37 13.58 -3.84
CA GLY A 88 -0.47 15.04 -3.85
C GLY A 88 -1.89 15.61 -3.91
N VAL A 89 -2.91 14.81 -3.60
CA VAL A 89 -4.32 15.23 -3.59
C VAL A 89 -4.90 15.13 -2.19
N PRO A 90 -5.74 16.08 -1.74
CA PRO A 90 -6.28 16.02 -0.38
C PRO A 90 -7.21 14.82 -0.23
N PRO A 91 -7.34 14.19 0.95
CA PRO A 91 -8.20 13.02 1.15
C PRO A 91 -9.70 13.35 1.08
N ARG A 92 -10.04 14.64 1.19
CA ARG A 92 -11.39 15.20 1.11
C ARG A 92 -11.43 16.37 0.15
N LEU A 93 -12.60 16.59 -0.46
CA LEU A 93 -12.88 17.74 -1.31
C LEU A 93 -13.95 18.59 -0.61
N ASP A 94 -13.64 19.86 -0.31
CA ASP A 94 -14.53 20.77 0.40
C ASP A 94 -15.15 20.18 1.69
N GLY A 95 -14.34 19.45 2.47
CA GLY A 95 -14.75 18.77 3.70
C GLY A 95 -15.56 17.47 3.50
N LYS A 96 -15.95 17.14 2.27
CA LYS A 96 -16.70 15.93 1.92
C LYS A 96 -15.77 14.78 1.56
N PHE A 97 -16.27 13.57 1.78
CA PHE A 97 -15.61 12.36 1.30
C PHE A 97 -15.60 12.34 -0.23
N ARG A 98 -14.51 11.82 -0.79
CA ARG A 98 -14.40 11.50 -2.23
C ARG A 98 -15.37 10.36 -2.54
N ARG A 99 -16.26 10.57 -3.51
CA ARG A 99 -17.18 9.52 -4.02
C ARG A 99 -16.67 8.89 -5.30
N SER A 100 -15.82 9.62 -6.02
CA SER A 100 -15.14 9.23 -7.24
C SER A 100 -13.92 10.12 -7.41
N TYR A 101 -13.00 9.74 -8.29
CA TYR A 101 -11.90 10.59 -8.71
C TYR A 101 -12.26 11.27 -10.04
N VAL A 102 -12.20 12.60 -10.09
CA VAL A 102 -12.71 13.36 -11.25
C VAL A 102 -11.57 14.07 -11.94
N LEU A 103 -11.01 13.44 -12.98
CA LEU A 103 -9.73 13.85 -13.56
C LEU A 103 -9.75 15.30 -14.08
N TRP A 104 -10.86 15.73 -14.70
CA TRP A 104 -11.01 17.11 -15.21
C TRP A 104 -11.25 18.17 -14.13
N ARG A 105 -11.44 17.77 -12.86
CA ARG A 105 -11.52 18.67 -11.70
C ARG A 105 -10.24 18.68 -10.88
N GLU A 106 -9.51 17.58 -10.88
CA GLU A 106 -8.36 17.37 -9.99
C GLU A 106 -7.02 17.51 -10.68
N TYR A 107 -6.95 17.31 -12.00
CA TYR A 107 -5.77 17.53 -12.86
C TYR A 107 -4.50 16.75 -12.49
N VAL A 108 -4.56 15.86 -11.49
CA VAL A 108 -3.51 14.93 -11.12
C VAL A 108 -3.92 13.54 -11.59
N THR A 109 -3.03 12.81 -12.25
CA THR A 109 -3.29 11.45 -12.70
C THR A 109 -2.96 10.47 -11.57
N PRO A 110 -3.63 9.30 -11.50
CA PRO A 110 -3.15 8.20 -10.68
C PRO A 110 -1.70 7.88 -11.04
N LEU A 111 -0.89 7.58 -10.02
CA LEU A 111 0.48 7.14 -10.21
C LEU A 111 0.53 5.67 -10.63
N ILE A 112 -0.33 4.85 -10.01
CA ILE A 112 -0.44 3.43 -10.30
C ILE A 112 -1.91 2.99 -10.25
N ALA A 113 -2.29 2.12 -11.17
CA ALA A 113 -3.55 1.37 -11.16
C ALA A 113 -3.27 -0.12 -11.29
N LEU A 114 -4.01 -0.94 -10.56
CA LEU A 114 -3.89 -2.39 -10.51
C LEU A 114 -5.24 -3.04 -10.77
N GLU A 115 -5.23 -4.13 -11.54
CA GLU A 115 -6.40 -4.94 -11.86
C GLU A 115 -6.12 -6.40 -11.49
N PHE A 116 -7.09 -7.04 -10.86
CA PHE A 116 -7.08 -8.39 -10.35
C PHE A 116 -7.96 -9.25 -11.26
N ALA A 117 -7.38 -9.69 -12.37
CA ALA A 117 -8.09 -10.49 -13.36
C ALA A 117 -8.47 -11.86 -12.80
N SER A 118 -9.76 -12.16 -12.78
CA SER A 118 -10.32 -13.50 -12.50
C SER A 118 -10.21 -14.46 -13.69
N GLY A 119 -9.92 -13.95 -14.89
CA GLY A 119 -9.62 -14.75 -16.08
C GLY A 119 -8.18 -14.57 -16.54
N ASN A 120 -7.91 -14.84 -17.81
CA ASN A 120 -6.55 -14.70 -18.39
C ASN A 120 -6.07 -13.24 -18.58
N GLY A 121 -6.83 -12.24 -18.10
CA GLY A 121 -6.54 -10.81 -18.25
C GLY A 121 -6.68 -10.25 -19.67
N THR A 122 -7.37 -10.93 -20.60
CA THR A 122 -7.57 -10.40 -21.96
C THR A 122 -8.31 -9.06 -21.96
N GLN A 123 -9.29 -8.88 -21.08
CA GLN A 123 -10.04 -7.63 -20.95
C GLN A 123 -9.16 -6.50 -20.43
N GLU A 124 -8.29 -6.78 -19.46
CA GLU A 124 -7.32 -5.83 -18.91
C GLU A 124 -6.26 -5.40 -19.93
N ARG A 125 -6.04 -6.21 -20.97
CA ARG A 125 -5.14 -5.90 -22.09
C ARG A 125 -5.85 -5.34 -23.33
N ASP A 126 -7.16 -5.07 -23.25
CA ASP A 126 -7.92 -4.55 -24.38
C ASP A 126 -7.44 -3.14 -24.73
N LYS A 127 -6.90 -2.99 -25.95
CA LYS A 127 -6.39 -1.73 -26.50
C LYS A 127 -7.37 -1.04 -27.45
N THR A 128 -8.64 -1.43 -27.46
CA THR A 128 -9.65 -0.88 -28.39
C THR A 128 -9.79 0.63 -28.21
N PRO A 129 -9.43 1.45 -29.23
CA PRO A 129 -9.52 2.90 -29.13
C PRO A 129 -10.96 3.41 -29.05
N LEU A 130 -11.14 4.56 -28.40
CA LEU A 130 -12.46 5.17 -28.25
C LEU A 130 -13.17 5.42 -29.60
N GLN A 131 -12.44 5.75 -30.66
CA GLN A 131 -12.99 6.03 -31.98
C GLN A 131 -13.63 4.80 -32.65
N LEU A 132 -13.24 3.59 -32.20
CA LEU A 132 -13.77 2.32 -32.69
C LEU A 132 -15.00 1.85 -31.90
N VAL A 133 -15.36 2.55 -30.81
CA VAL A 133 -16.54 2.23 -30.00
C VAL A 133 -17.81 2.57 -30.79
N LYS A 134 -18.34 1.56 -31.49
CA LYS A 134 -19.58 1.63 -32.29
C LYS A 134 -20.30 0.28 -32.23
N GLY A 135 -21.63 0.31 -32.29
CA GLY A 135 -22.45 -0.90 -32.43
C GLY A 135 -22.34 -1.85 -31.24
N LYS A 136 -21.67 -3.00 -31.41
CA LYS A 136 -21.55 -4.04 -30.37
C LYS A 136 -20.50 -3.71 -29.29
N VAL A 137 -19.49 -2.88 -29.59
CA VAL A 137 -18.48 -2.43 -28.63
C VAL A 137 -19.03 -1.21 -27.91
N GLN A 138 -19.24 -1.32 -26.59
CA GLN A 138 -19.96 -0.31 -25.80
C GLN A 138 -19.04 0.60 -24.98
N LYS A 139 -17.76 0.22 -24.80
CA LYS A 139 -16.73 0.98 -24.10
C LYS A 139 -15.36 0.78 -24.78
N PRO A 140 -14.44 1.76 -24.70
CA PRO A 140 -13.05 1.56 -25.12
C PRO A 140 -12.38 0.51 -24.24
N GLY A 141 -11.27 -0.03 -24.72
CA GLY A 141 -10.45 -0.95 -23.93
C GLY A 141 -9.76 -0.21 -22.78
N LYS A 142 -9.78 -0.80 -21.59
CA LYS A 142 -9.24 -0.20 -20.37
C LYS A 142 -7.73 0.09 -20.48
N PHE A 143 -6.97 -0.83 -21.05
CA PHE A 143 -5.54 -0.65 -21.33
C PHE A 143 -5.32 0.62 -22.17
N TRP A 144 -6.12 0.82 -23.21
CA TRP A 144 -6.04 2.01 -24.07
C TRP A 144 -6.39 3.29 -23.31
N VAL A 145 -7.42 3.28 -22.46
CA VAL A 145 -7.77 4.47 -21.67
C VAL A 145 -6.63 4.86 -20.72
N TYR A 146 -6.08 3.90 -19.98
CA TYR A 146 -4.97 4.15 -19.07
C TYR A 146 -3.72 4.63 -19.82
N GLU A 147 -3.42 4.06 -20.99
CA GLU A 147 -2.23 4.35 -21.79
C GLU A 147 -2.31 5.66 -22.59
N GLN A 148 -3.45 5.94 -23.22
CA GLN A 148 -3.58 6.98 -24.25
C GLN A 148 -4.36 8.22 -23.80
N ILE A 149 -5.07 8.13 -22.66
CA ILE A 149 -5.91 9.21 -22.16
C ILE A 149 -5.48 9.65 -20.76
N ILE A 150 -5.41 8.73 -19.81
CA ILE A 150 -5.10 9.06 -18.41
C ILE A 150 -3.59 9.14 -18.19
N HIS A 151 -2.78 8.41 -18.95
CA HIS A 151 -1.32 8.34 -18.82
C HIS A 151 -0.89 7.94 -17.42
N ILE A 152 -1.48 6.85 -16.88
CA ILE A 152 -1.12 6.34 -15.55
C ILE A 152 0.33 5.83 -15.64
N PRO A 153 1.29 6.36 -14.85
CA PRO A 153 2.69 5.97 -14.99
C PRO A 153 2.96 4.47 -14.82
N TYR A 154 2.24 3.80 -13.93
CA TYR A 154 2.35 2.35 -13.72
C TYR A 154 0.98 1.67 -13.85
N TYR A 155 0.90 0.62 -14.64
CA TYR A 155 -0.31 -0.19 -14.76
C TYR A 155 0.01 -1.66 -14.50
N GLY A 156 -0.68 -2.28 -13.55
CA GLY A 156 -0.47 -3.67 -13.17
C GLY A 156 -1.66 -4.57 -13.45
N ILE A 157 -1.39 -5.75 -13.98
CA ILE A 157 -2.37 -6.81 -14.22
C ILE A 157 -1.92 -8.03 -13.43
N PHE A 158 -2.75 -8.46 -12.48
CA PHE A 158 -2.52 -9.66 -11.68
C PHE A 158 -3.57 -10.71 -12.00
N ILE A 159 -3.14 -11.85 -12.52
CA ILE A 159 -4.03 -12.99 -12.76
C ILE A 159 -4.11 -13.80 -11.48
N VAL A 160 -5.26 -13.73 -10.81
CA VAL A 160 -5.46 -14.32 -9.48
C VAL A 160 -5.24 -15.84 -9.48
N ASP A 161 -5.75 -16.52 -10.50
CA ASP A 161 -5.71 -17.99 -10.58
C ASP A 161 -4.29 -18.55 -10.77
N THR A 162 -3.44 -17.85 -11.53
CA THR A 162 -2.07 -18.29 -11.85
C THR A 162 -1.02 -17.66 -10.94
N GLY A 163 -1.34 -16.51 -10.33
CA GLY A 163 -0.37 -15.67 -9.63
C GLY A 163 0.57 -14.91 -10.56
N GLU A 164 0.26 -14.82 -11.86
CA GLU A 164 1.05 -14.05 -12.82
C GLU A 164 0.83 -12.55 -12.63
N LEU A 165 1.92 -11.79 -12.53
CA LEU A 165 1.91 -10.34 -12.42
C LEU A 165 2.65 -9.73 -13.61
N GLU A 166 1.99 -8.82 -14.31
CA GLU A 166 2.59 -7.96 -15.32
C GLU A 166 2.48 -6.51 -14.87
N ILE A 167 3.59 -5.76 -14.98
CA ILE A 167 3.59 -4.32 -14.75
C ILE A 167 4.05 -3.62 -16.03
N TYR A 168 3.33 -2.59 -16.41
CA TYR A 168 3.63 -1.70 -17.51
C TYR A 168 4.02 -0.33 -16.97
N HIS A 169 5.03 0.28 -17.57
CA HIS A 169 5.45 1.65 -17.28
C HIS A 169 5.18 2.52 -18.51
N TRP A 170 4.56 3.67 -18.29
CA TRP A 170 4.27 4.61 -19.35
C TRP A 170 5.54 5.39 -19.73
N GLU A 171 6.01 5.21 -20.97
CA GLU A 171 7.21 5.84 -21.50
C GLU A 171 6.99 6.23 -22.97
N ASP A 172 7.36 7.47 -23.31
CA ASP A 172 7.26 8.02 -24.67
C ASP A 172 5.90 7.77 -25.38
N GLY A 173 4.80 7.91 -24.62
CA GLY A 173 3.44 7.81 -25.16
C GLY A 173 2.84 6.40 -25.21
N THR A 174 3.55 5.38 -24.70
CA THR A 174 3.08 3.99 -24.70
C THR A 174 3.48 3.23 -23.45
N TYR A 175 2.78 2.13 -23.17
CA TYR A 175 3.15 1.22 -22.11
C TYR A 175 4.24 0.26 -22.54
N GLN A 176 5.36 0.28 -21.83
CA GLN A 176 6.43 -0.70 -21.92
C GLN A 176 6.29 -1.68 -20.76
N GLN A 177 6.26 -2.98 -21.06
CA GLN A 177 6.24 -3.99 -20.00
C GLN A 177 7.58 -3.97 -19.27
N LEU A 178 7.53 -3.83 -17.94
CA LEU A 178 8.70 -3.88 -17.09
C LEU A 178 9.23 -5.32 -16.99
N THR A 179 10.52 -5.43 -16.71
CA THR A 179 11.14 -6.69 -16.28
C THR A 179 11.30 -6.69 -14.77
N THR A 180 11.20 -7.87 -14.17
CA THR A 180 11.48 -8.03 -12.74
C THR A 180 12.97 -7.89 -12.43
N ASN A 181 13.28 -7.56 -11.18
CA ASN A 181 14.62 -7.65 -10.62
C ASN A 181 14.99 -9.11 -10.30
N GLU A 182 16.19 -9.33 -9.74
CA GLU A 182 16.69 -10.67 -9.35
C GLU A 182 15.81 -11.39 -8.32
N ARG A 183 14.95 -10.67 -7.58
CA ARG A 183 14.00 -11.22 -6.61
C ARG A 183 12.63 -11.53 -7.22
N GLY A 184 12.41 -11.21 -8.50
CA GLY A 184 11.10 -11.36 -9.13
C GLY A 184 10.14 -10.21 -8.85
N HIS A 185 10.62 -9.03 -8.42
CA HIS A 185 9.78 -7.86 -8.15
C HIS A 185 9.93 -6.77 -9.22
N TYR A 186 8.89 -5.98 -9.42
CA TYR A 186 8.83 -4.80 -10.27
C TYR A 186 9.05 -3.53 -9.47
N ARG A 187 10.00 -2.71 -9.89
CA ARG A 187 10.34 -1.47 -9.18
C ARG A 187 9.39 -0.33 -9.54
N ILE A 188 8.78 0.28 -8.53
CA ILE A 188 7.93 1.47 -8.66
C ILE A 188 8.72 2.68 -8.16
N ASN A 189 9.55 3.24 -9.05
CA ASN A 189 10.59 4.22 -8.71
C ASN A 189 10.04 5.42 -7.94
N ARG A 190 8.87 5.94 -8.33
CA ARG A 190 8.27 7.14 -7.72
C ARG A 190 7.80 6.93 -6.27
N MET A 191 7.66 5.69 -5.83
CA MET A 191 7.27 5.33 -4.46
C MET A 191 8.43 4.73 -3.65
N ASN A 192 9.60 4.51 -4.26
CA ASN A 192 10.73 3.80 -3.64
C ASN A 192 10.36 2.42 -3.07
N VAL A 193 9.45 1.71 -3.74
CA VAL A 193 9.05 0.33 -3.38
C VAL A 193 9.15 -0.59 -4.59
N GLU A 194 9.02 -1.88 -4.32
CA GLU A 194 8.83 -2.92 -5.32
C GLU A 194 7.47 -3.59 -5.11
N LEU A 195 6.88 -4.04 -6.21
CA LEU A 195 5.63 -4.81 -6.26
C LEU A 195 5.93 -6.19 -6.85
N GLY A 196 5.26 -7.21 -6.37
CA GLY A 196 5.61 -8.60 -6.61
C GLY A 196 4.58 -9.54 -6.01
N VAL A 197 4.87 -10.84 -6.07
CA VAL A 197 3.95 -11.89 -5.63
C VAL A 197 4.53 -12.61 -4.42
N TRP A 198 3.74 -12.67 -3.35
CA TRP A 198 4.02 -13.46 -2.16
C TRP A 198 3.00 -14.59 -2.04
N ARG A 199 3.45 -15.80 -1.72
CA ARG A 199 2.57 -16.95 -1.49
C ARG A 199 2.41 -17.20 0.01
N GLY A 200 1.17 -17.23 0.48
CA GLY A 200 0.87 -17.49 1.89
C GLY A 200 -0.60 -17.31 2.24
N THR A 201 -0.89 -17.32 3.54
CA THR A 201 -2.24 -17.18 4.08
C THR A 201 -2.49 -15.75 4.54
N TYR A 202 -3.70 -15.23 4.28
CA TYR A 202 -4.11 -13.90 4.74
C TYR A 202 -5.60 -13.89 5.06
N LEU A 203 -5.98 -13.26 6.18
CA LEU A 203 -7.37 -13.20 6.68
C LEU A 203 -8.10 -14.56 6.73
N GLY A 204 -7.37 -15.63 7.05
CA GLY A 204 -7.94 -16.99 7.11
C GLY A 204 -8.19 -17.64 5.76
N GLN A 205 -7.86 -16.97 4.64
CA GLN A 205 -7.84 -17.61 3.34
C GLN A 205 -6.69 -18.62 3.25
N PRO A 206 -6.90 -19.72 2.51
CA PRO A 206 -5.86 -20.73 2.30
C PRO A 206 -4.65 -20.13 1.59
N GLU A 207 -3.56 -20.91 1.56
CA GLU A 207 -2.33 -20.49 0.91
C GLU A 207 -2.55 -20.22 -0.58
N GLN A 208 -2.31 -18.98 -1.00
CA GLN A 208 -2.45 -18.55 -2.39
C GLN A 208 -1.48 -17.39 -2.70
N ALA A 209 -1.46 -16.97 -3.96
CA ALA A 209 -0.66 -15.84 -4.40
C ALA A 209 -1.33 -14.52 -4.03
N TRP A 210 -0.55 -13.58 -3.48
CA TRP A 210 -0.97 -12.23 -3.12
C TRP A 210 0.01 -11.22 -3.67
N LEU A 211 -0.50 -10.09 -4.17
CA LEU A 211 0.33 -8.92 -4.37
C LEU A 211 0.69 -8.30 -3.03
N ARG A 212 1.96 -7.97 -2.86
CA ARG A 212 2.48 -7.27 -1.67
C ARG A 212 3.37 -6.10 -2.09
N TRP A 213 3.85 -5.34 -1.12
CA TRP A 213 4.89 -4.35 -1.33
C TRP A 213 6.17 -4.79 -0.65
N TRP A 214 7.31 -4.42 -1.25
CA TRP A 214 8.64 -4.64 -0.69
C TRP A 214 9.40 -3.32 -0.70
N ASP A 215 10.33 -3.15 0.24
CA ASP A 215 11.33 -2.09 0.14
C ASP A 215 12.38 -2.42 -0.94
N LEU A 216 13.25 -1.45 -1.25
CA LEU A 216 14.31 -1.63 -2.25
C LEU A 216 15.40 -2.64 -1.83
N GLN A 217 15.44 -3.01 -0.54
CA GLN A 217 16.34 -4.04 0.00
C GLN A 217 15.74 -5.44 -0.11
N GLY A 218 14.47 -5.56 -0.50
CA GLY A 218 13.75 -6.83 -0.64
C GLY A 218 13.07 -7.28 0.64
N ASN A 219 12.94 -6.43 1.67
CA ASN A 219 12.14 -6.75 2.84
C ASN A 219 10.66 -6.53 2.53
N LEU A 220 9.82 -7.47 2.95
CA LEU A 220 8.38 -7.37 2.82
C LEU A 220 7.85 -6.21 3.66
N LEU A 221 7.06 -5.32 3.05
CA LEU A 221 6.32 -4.33 3.82
C LEU A 221 5.20 -5.04 4.57
N LEU A 222 5.29 -5.00 5.89
CA LEU A 222 4.40 -5.70 6.79
C LEU A 222 3.09 -4.92 6.95
N THR A 223 1.98 -5.66 7.01
CA THR A 223 0.68 -5.16 7.47
C THR A 223 0.77 -4.67 8.92
N GLY A 224 -0.16 -3.82 9.36
CA GLY A 224 -0.22 -3.35 10.74
C GLY A 224 -0.27 -4.50 11.75
N LYS A 225 -1.00 -5.58 11.41
CA LYS A 225 -1.06 -6.80 12.22
C LYS A 225 0.29 -7.53 12.29
N GLU A 226 0.96 -7.72 11.15
CA GLU A 226 2.29 -8.36 11.13
C GLU A 226 3.32 -7.53 11.90
N ARG A 227 3.31 -6.19 11.77
CA ARG A 227 4.16 -5.29 12.55
C ARG A 227 3.91 -5.42 14.05
N ALA A 228 2.64 -5.46 14.48
CA ALA A 228 2.27 -5.63 15.87
C ALA A 228 2.80 -6.96 16.45
N LEU A 229 2.65 -8.07 15.71
CA LEU A 229 3.17 -9.37 16.13
C LEU A 229 4.70 -9.38 16.26
N VAL A 230 5.41 -8.73 15.34
CA VAL A 230 6.87 -8.58 15.43
C VAL A 230 7.26 -7.77 16.66
N ALA A 231 6.57 -6.64 16.93
CA ALA A 231 6.84 -5.80 18.08
C ALA A 231 6.55 -6.50 19.42
N GLU A 232 5.48 -7.30 19.49
CA GLU A 232 5.15 -8.13 20.66
C GLU A 232 6.24 -9.18 20.92
N ALA A 233 6.68 -9.88 19.88
CA ALA A 233 7.75 -10.87 19.99
C ALA A 233 9.08 -10.26 20.45
N GLN A 234 9.42 -9.07 19.94
CA GLN A 234 10.62 -8.32 20.37
C GLN A 234 10.53 -7.90 21.83
N THR A 235 9.38 -7.35 22.24
CA THR A 235 9.14 -6.91 23.63
C THR A 235 9.26 -8.07 24.61
N GLU A 236 8.67 -9.22 24.28
CA GLU A 236 8.76 -10.41 25.12
C GLU A 236 10.20 -10.95 25.21
N GLN A 237 10.93 -10.94 24.09
CA GLN A 237 12.35 -11.33 24.09
C GLN A 237 13.21 -10.40 24.98
N GLU A 238 12.99 -9.08 24.90
CA GLU A 238 13.71 -8.11 25.73
C GLU A 238 13.38 -8.29 27.21
N ARG A 239 12.11 -8.53 27.54
CA ARG A 239 11.67 -8.84 28.91
C ARG A 239 12.38 -10.07 29.46
N GLN A 240 12.42 -11.17 28.70
CA GLN A 240 13.11 -12.39 29.11
C GLN A 240 14.61 -12.17 29.34
N ARG A 241 15.26 -11.37 28.49
CA ARG A 241 16.66 -10.99 28.66
C ARG A 241 16.87 -10.16 29.94
N ALA A 242 15.99 -9.19 30.21
CA ALA A 242 16.07 -8.37 31.42
C ALA A 242 15.86 -9.20 32.69
N GLU A 243 14.87 -10.10 32.71
CA GLU A 243 14.62 -11.02 33.83
C GLU A 243 15.82 -11.95 34.08
N GLN A 244 16.43 -12.49 33.02
CA GLN A 244 17.63 -13.31 33.15
C GLN A 244 18.81 -12.52 33.72
N GLN A 245 19.02 -11.27 33.29
CA GLN A 245 20.05 -10.40 33.82
C GLN A 245 19.83 -10.07 35.30
N GLN A 246 18.58 -9.74 35.70
CA GLN A 246 18.24 -9.50 37.10
C GLN A 246 18.49 -10.73 37.97
N GLN A 247 18.13 -11.91 37.49
CA GLN A 247 18.36 -13.15 38.23
C GLN A 247 19.86 -13.44 38.40
N ARG A 248 20.68 -13.22 37.36
CA ARG A 248 22.15 -13.35 37.45
C ARG A 248 22.74 -12.34 38.43
N ALA A 249 22.32 -11.08 38.38
CA ALA A 249 22.78 -10.05 39.31
C ALA A 249 22.40 -10.37 40.76
N LYS A 250 21.19 -10.90 41.00
CA LYS A 250 20.74 -11.33 42.32
C LYS A 250 21.56 -12.51 42.85
N GLN A 251 21.83 -13.51 42.02
CA GLN A 251 22.68 -14.65 42.37
C GLN A 251 24.11 -14.22 42.69
N GLU A 252 24.69 -13.33 41.88
CA GLU A 252 26.02 -12.80 42.12
C GLU A 252 26.07 -12.00 43.42
N ARG A 253 25.08 -11.15 43.68
CA ARG A 253 24.96 -10.42 44.95
C ARG A 253 24.84 -11.36 46.14
N GLN A 254 24.03 -12.42 46.05
CA GLN A 254 23.91 -13.43 47.10
C GLN A 254 25.24 -14.14 47.35
N LYS A 255 25.95 -14.57 46.30
CA LYS A 255 27.28 -15.20 46.42
C LYS A 255 28.30 -14.25 47.05
N ARG A 256 28.34 -12.97 46.62
CA ARG A 256 29.20 -11.94 47.21
C ARG A 256 28.88 -11.72 48.69
N GLN A 257 27.61 -11.65 49.06
CA GLN A 257 27.19 -11.51 50.47
C GLN A 257 27.56 -12.73 51.32
N GLN A 258 27.37 -13.95 50.80
CA GLN A 258 27.77 -15.18 51.49
C GLN A 258 29.30 -15.24 51.68
N LEU A 259 30.07 -14.91 50.64
CA LEU A 259 31.52 -14.87 50.72
C LEU A 259 32.01 -13.82 51.72
N ALA A 260 31.42 -12.62 51.70
CA ALA A 260 31.73 -11.57 52.66
C ALA A 260 31.41 -11.99 54.11
N ALA A 261 30.27 -12.66 54.33
CA ALA A 261 29.91 -13.17 55.66
C ALA A 261 30.87 -14.28 56.12
N GLN A 262 31.27 -15.20 55.23
CA GLN A 262 32.26 -16.23 55.53
C GLN A 262 33.61 -15.62 55.89
N LEU A 263 34.10 -14.64 55.13
CA LEU A 263 35.34 -13.93 55.41
C LEU A 263 35.30 -13.23 56.78
N LYS A 264 34.18 -12.60 57.15
CA LYS A 264 34.00 -11.97 58.47
C LYS A 264 33.97 -12.97 59.64
N SER A 265 33.72 -14.26 59.39
CA SER A 265 33.69 -15.30 60.43
C SER A 265 35.06 -15.96 60.71
N LEU A 266 36.08 -15.67 59.90
CA LEU A 266 37.43 -16.21 60.05
C LEU A 266 38.23 -15.48 61.14
N THR A 267 39.18 -16.19 61.77
CA THR A 267 40.09 -15.57 62.75
C THR A 267 41.14 -14.68 62.06
N PRO A 268 41.75 -13.71 62.76
CA PRO A 268 42.79 -12.85 62.20
C PRO A 268 44.00 -13.62 61.61
N GLU A 269 44.34 -14.76 62.20
CA GLU A 269 45.42 -15.65 61.72
C GLU A 269 45.04 -16.38 60.43
N GLN A 270 43.77 -16.77 60.28
CA GLN A 270 43.25 -17.38 59.06
C GLN A 270 43.16 -16.36 57.91
N LEU A 271 42.74 -15.12 58.21
CA LEU A 271 42.69 -14.02 57.24
C LEU A 271 44.10 -13.63 56.75
N LYS A 272 45.08 -13.53 57.64
CA LYS A 272 46.49 -13.31 57.27
C LYS A 272 47.06 -14.43 56.40
N LYS A 273 46.69 -15.70 56.65
CA LYS A 273 47.08 -16.84 55.80
C LYS A 273 46.48 -16.77 54.38
N LEU A 274 45.33 -16.14 54.23
CA LEU A 274 44.68 -15.87 52.93
C LEU A 274 45.19 -14.57 52.28
N GLY A 275 46.11 -13.84 52.90
CA GLY A 275 46.64 -12.57 52.40
C GLY A 275 45.65 -11.41 52.49
N ILE A 276 44.63 -11.50 53.34
CA ILE A 276 43.60 -10.47 53.53
C ILE A 276 43.90 -9.71 54.82
N ASP A 277 43.99 -8.38 54.73
CA ASP A 277 44.14 -7.51 55.89
C ASP A 277 42.81 -7.45 56.68
N PRO A 278 42.77 -7.82 57.96
CA PRO A 278 41.56 -7.78 58.78
C PRO A 278 40.90 -6.39 58.84
N GLU A 279 41.67 -5.30 58.74
CA GLU A 279 41.15 -3.92 58.77
C GLU A 279 40.37 -3.55 57.48
N LEU A 280 40.49 -4.32 56.39
CA LEU A 280 39.73 -4.12 55.15
C LEU A 280 38.31 -4.73 55.19
N LEU A 281 37.94 -5.41 56.28
CA LEU A 281 36.64 -6.09 56.44
C LEU A 281 35.65 -5.34 57.36
N GLU A 282 36.08 -4.25 58.02
CA GLU A 282 35.19 -3.31 58.74
C GLU A 282 34.38 -2.45 57.76
#